data_AF-A0A7L8S1J1-F1
#
_entry.id   AF-A0A7L8S1J1-F1
#
_cell.length_a   1.000
_cell.length_b   1.000
_cell.length_c   1.000
_cell.angle_alpha   90.00
_cell.angle_beta   90.00
_cell.angle_gamma   90.00
#
_symmetry.space_group_name_H-M   'P 1'
#
loop_
_entity.id
_entity.type
_entity.pdbx_description
1 polymer ?
#
loop_
_entity_poly.entity_id
_entity_poly.type
_entity_poly.pdbx_seq_one_letter_code
_entity_poly.pdbx_strand_id
1 'polypeptide(L)'
;MIRARLSALGCTQMAARQDRRKSDRPLSFTGQAMLYCVRLKDGYYFPAPNAQFVNAGHYDNTLDRCRYICNDKAMDVYELDDIGRETEEMASVKTRQSYKDLPSAFAYRDTADFQGCDLPRYYRRADEMRARTVTPKNMEAAVIPLPQAKPELLDGTVTAYVPETTETRPAALRKVRVVGTPFLPN
;
A
#
# COMPACT_ATOMS: atom_id res chain seq x y z
N MET A 1 -61.50 -27.28 40.71
CA MET A 1 -61.30 -26.26 39.67
C MET A 1 -60.29 -25.27 40.25
N ILE A 2 -59.05 -25.18 39.80
CA ILE A 2 -58.63 -24.36 38.65
C ILE A 2 -57.30 -24.91 38.13
N ARG A 3 -57.26 -25.11 36.82
CA ARG A 3 -56.13 -25.61 36.05
C ARG A 3 -55.21 -24.42 35.73
N ALA A 4 -53.90 -24.66 35.82
CA ALA A 4 -52.90 -24.26 34.83
C ALA A 4 -52.01 -23.02 35.06
N ARG A 5 -50.75 -23.27 34.67
CA ARG A 5 -49.72 -22.39 34.08
C ARG A 5 -48.76 -21.71 35.05
N LEU A 6 -47.56 -22.30 35.18
CA LEU A 6 -46.27 -21.60 35.05
C LEU A 6 -45.13 -22.64 35.00
N SER A 7 -45.10 -23.41 33.92
CA SER A 7 -43.94 -24.21 33.51
C SER A 7 -43.44 -23.65 32.18
N ALA A 8 -42.63 -22.60 32.26
CA ALA A 8 -41.76 -22.15 31.17
C ALA A 8 -40.90 -21.03 31.73
N LEU A 9 -39.61 -21.32 31.89
CA LEU A 9 -38.44 -20.44 31.74
C LEU A 9 -37.30 -21.16 32.45
N GLY A 10 -36.54 -21.92 31.67
CA GLY A 10 -35.43 -22.74 32.13
C GLY A 10 -34.33 -21.87 32.75
N CYS A 11 -34.34 -21.74 34.07
CA CYS A 11 -33.21 -21.27 34.86
C CYS A 11 -32.25 -22.43 35.12
N THR A 12 -31.56 -22.92 34.08
CA THR A 12 -30.38 -23.77 34.25
C THR A 12 -29.50 -23.65 33.02
N GLN A 13 -28.21 -23.33 33.25
CA GLN A 13 -27.09 -23.30 32.29
C GLN A 13 -26.73 -21.94 31.67
N MET A 14 -26.36 -20.96 32.51
CA MET A 14 -25.53 -19.81 32.10
C MET A 14 -24.24 -19.69 32.94
N ALA A 15 -23.64 -20.81 33.33
CA ALA A 15 -22.40 -20.81 34.13
C ALA A 15 -21.21 -21.54 33.46
N ALA A 16 -21.30 -21.97 32.20
CA ALA A 16 -20.23 -22.75 31.57
C ALA A 16 -20.02 -22.46 30.07
N ARG A 17 -20.13 -21.20 29.63
CA ARG A 17 -19.92 -20.86 28.21
C ARG A 17 -19.25 -19.50 27.95
N GLN A 18 -18.44 -19.00 28.88
CA GLN A 18 -17.66 -17.77 28.68
C GLN A 18 -16.15 -17.99 28.50
N ASP A 19 -15.66 -19.23 28.48
CA ASP A 19 -14.21 -19.52 28.48
C ASP A 19 -13.63 -20.05 27.16
N ARG A 20 -14.33 -19.95 26.02
CA ARG A 20 -13.86 -20.56 24.75
C ARG A 20 -13.96 -19.71 23.48
N ARG A 21 -13.92 -18.38 23.58
CA ARG A 21 -13.52 -17.51 22.46
C ARG A 21 -12.69 -16.32 22.95
N LYS A 22 -11.65 -16.58 23.75
CA LYS A 22 -10.43 -15.79 23.59
C LYS A 22 -9.92 -16.17 22.21
N SER A 23 -10.18 -15.29 21.25
CA SER A 23 -9.59 -15.39 19.93
C SER A 23 -8.10 -15.66 20.12
N ASP A 24 -7.63 -16.79 19.60
CA ASP A 24 -6.33 -16.82 18.95
C ASP A 24 -6.37 -15.70 17.89
N ARG A 25 -6.12 -14.46 18.32
CA ARG A 25 -5.58 -13.44 17.44
C ARG A 25 -4.09 -13.75 17.47
N PRO A 26 -3.58 -14.54 16.51
CA PRO A 26 -2.14 -14.63 16.34
C PRO A 26 -1.63 -13.20 16.27
N LEU A 27 -0.48 -12.98 16.94
CA LEU A 27 0.28 -11.74 17.01
C LEU A 27 -0.24 -10.71 16.01
N SER A 28 -0.97 -9.71 16.49
CA SER A 28 -1.39 -8.60 15.65
C SER A 28 -0.11 -8.00 15.08
N PHE A 29 0.21 -8.36 13.84
CA PHE A 29 0.83 -7.40 12.95
C PHE A 29 -0.06 -6.18 13.14
N THR A 30 0.53 -5.05 13.47
CA THR A 30 -0.17 -3.78 13.27
C THR A 30 -0.33 -3.67 11.75
N GLY A 31 -1.25 -4.45 11.19
CA GLY A 31 -1.54 -4.57 9.78
C GLY A 31 -2.04 -3.22 9.39
N GLN A 32 -1.16 -2.45 8.77
CA GLN A 32 -1.51 -1.14 8.27
C GLN A 32 -2.52 -1.40 7.16
N ALA A 33 -3.79 -1.08 7.42
CA ALA A 33 -4.82 -1.21 6.41
C ALA A 33 -4.40 -0.39 5.18
N MET A 34 -4.63 -0.94 3.99
CA MET A 34 -4.30 -0.25 2.74
C MET A 34 -5.57 0.24 2.08
N LEU A 35 -5.57 1.50 1.65
CA LEU A 35 -6.66 2.05 0.87
C LEU A 35 -6.45 1.87 -0.63
N TYR A 36 -7.54 1.58 -1.33
CA TYR A 36 -7.61 1.43 -2.77
C TYR A 36 -8.65 2.37 -3.35
N CYS A 37 -8.32 3.02 -4.45
CA CYS A 37 -9.28 3.73 -5.29
C CYS A 37 -9.97 2.71 -6.21
N VAL A 38 -11.31 2.72 -6.26
CA VAL A 38 -12.09 1.84 -7.14
C VAL A 38 -13.01 2.67 -8.02
N ARG A 39 -12.97 2.45 -9.34
CA ARG A 39 -13.88 3.05 -10.31
C ARG A 39 -15.13 2.19 -10.43
N LEU A 40 -16.28 2.76 -10.07
CA LEU A 40 -17.54 2.02 -9.98
C LEU A 40 -18.12 1.63 -11.35
N LYS A 41 -17.63 2.22 -12.44
CA LYS A 41 -18.12 1.97 -13.80
C LYS A 41 -17.66 0.61 -14.33
N ASP A 42 -16.42 0.22 -14.04
CA ASP A 42 -15.74 -0.94 -14.63
C ASP A 42 -14.95 -1.78 -13.61
N GLY A 43 -15.05 -1.44 -12.33
CA GLY A 43 -14.35 -2.14 -11.25
C GLY A 43 -12.84 -1.94 -11.27
N TYR A 44 -12.29 -1.02 -12.07
CA TYR A 44 -10.85 -0.79 -12.06
C TYR A 44 -10.39 -0.28 -10.69
N TYR A 45 -9.31 -0.85 -10.16
CA TYR A 45 -8.77 -0.45 -8.88
C TYR A 45 -7.24 -0.28 -8.88
N PHE A 46 -6.75 0.60 -8.01
CA PHE A 46 -5.33 0.83 -7.78
C PHE A 46 -5.08 1.33 -6.34
N PRO A 47 -3.88 1.13 -5.76
CA PRO A 47 -3.56 1.64 -4.43
C PRO A 47 -3.72 3.16 -4.39
N ALA A 48 -4.42 3.67 -3.37
CA ALA A 48 -4.56 5.11 -3.18
C ALA A 48 -3.19 5.79 -2.99
N PRO A 49 -3.03 7.07 -3.35
CA PRO A 49 -1.81 7.80 -3.04
C PRO A 49 -1.53 7.81 -1.52
N ASN A 50 -0.37 7.30 -1.13
CA ASN A 50 0.02 7.05 0.26
C ASN A 50 -0.79 5.96 0.96
N ALA A 51 -1.30 4.95 0.23
CA ALA A 51 -2.16 3.88 0.75
C ALA A 51 -1.72 3.23 2.07
N GLN A 52 -0.41 3.08 2.28
CA GLN A 52 0.16 2.49 3.50
C GLN A 52 0.19 3.44 4.71
N PHE A 53 0.02 4.74 4.50
CA PHE A 53 0.07 5.77 5.54
C PHE A 53 -1.30 6.39 5.84
N VAL A 54 -2.33 6.03 5.06
CA VAL A 54 -3.69 6.51 5.23
C VAL A 54 -4.59 5.37 5.68
N ASN A 55 -5.56 5.68 6.53
CA ASN A 55 -6.58 4.75 7.03
C ASN A 55 -7.99 5.23 6.65
N ALA A 56 -9.01 4.44 6.97
CA ALA A 56 -10.42 4.74 6.70
C ALA A 56 -10.88 6.16 7.13
N GLY A 57 -10.27 6.79 8.15
CA GLY A 57 -10.57 8.16 8.57
C GLY A 57 -10.19 9.24 7.54
N HIS A 58 -9.38 8.90 6.54
CA HIS A 58 -9.00 9.78 5.43
C HIS A 58 -9.86 9.57 4.17
N TYR A 59 -11.04 8.98 4.32
CA TYR A 59 -11.94 8.64 3.21
C TYR A 59 -12.16 9.81 2.24
N ASP A 60 -12.67 10.95 2.71
CA ASP A 60 -13.05 12.06 1.83
C ASP A 60 -11.85 12.62 1.05
N ASN A 61 -10.71 12.80 1.72
CA ASN A 61 -9.51 13.30 1.07
C ASN A 61 -8.95 12.30 0.04
N THR A 62 -9.02 11.00 0.36
CA THR A 62 -8.61 9.94 -0.54
C THR A 62 -9.53 9.87 -1.75
N LEU A 63 -10.83 9.96 -1.53
CA LEU A 63 -11.85 9.94 -2.56
C LEU A 63 -11.66 11.09 -3.56
N ASP A 64 -11.39 12.31 -3.08
CA ASP A 64 -11.12 13.45 -3.95
C ASP A 64 -9.85 13.26 -4.80
N ARG A 65 -8.81 12.63 -4.23
CA ARG A 65 -7.61 12.24 -5.00
C ARG A 65 -7.95 11.20 -6.06
N CYS A 66 -8.71 10.15 -5.71
CA CYS A 66 -9.14 9.12 -6.65
C CYS A 66 -9.91 9.74 -7.84
N ARG A 67 -10.85 10.65 -7.54
CA ARG A 67 -11.64 11.36 -8.56
C ARG A 67 -10.77 12.22 -9.46
N TYR A 68 -9.80 12.93 -8.90
CA TYR A 68 -8.86 13.74 -9.67
C TYR A 68 -7.98 12.88 -10.60
N ILE A 69 -7.44 11.76 -10.08
CA ILE A 69 -6.56 10.84 -10.82
C ILE A 69 -7.29 10.21 -12.01
N CYS A 70 -8.54 9.80 -11.83
CA CYS A 70 -9.34 9.16 -12.87
C CYS A 70 -10.14 10.15 -13.74
N ASN A 71 -10.17 11.44 -13.36
CA ASN A 71 -11.08 12.43 -13.94
C ASN A 71 -12.55 11.93 -13.99
N ASP A 72 -12.96 11.21 -12.94
CA ASP A 72 -14.26 10.57 -12.85
C ASP A 72 -14.85 10.80 -11.45
N LYS A 73 -16.15 11.10 -11.37
CA LYS A 73 -16.85 11.28 -10.09
C LYS A 73 -17.31 9.95 -9.49
N ALA A 74 -17.52 8.92 -10.32
CA ALA A 74 -17.97 7.59 -9.94
C ALA A 74 -16.81 6.73 -9.42
N MET A 75 -16.14 7.27 -8.40
CA MET A 75 -15.09 6.59 -7.63
C MET A 75 -15.60 6.30 -6.23
N ASP A 76 -15.05 5.26 -5.60
CA ASP A 76 -15.17 4.98 -4.18
C ASP A 76 -13.81 4.53 -3.61
N VAL A 77 -13.70 4.51 -2.28
CA VAL A 77 -12.49 4.08 -1.58
C VAL A 77 -12.78 2.78 -0.83
N TYR A 78 -11.93 1.80 -1.08
CA TYR A 78 -11.98 0.49 -0.45
C TYR A 78 -10.78 0.33 0.47
N GLU A 79 -10.96 -0.49 1.51
CA GLU A 79 -9.94 -0.79 2.50
C GLU A 79 -9.66 -2.30 2.49
N LEU A 80 -8.38 -2.64 2.44
CA LEU A 80 -7.88 -3.97 2.74
C LEU A 80 -7.34 -3.94 4.17
N ASP A 81 -8.02 -4.63 5.09
CA ASP A 81 -7.74 -4.62 6.53
C ASP A 81 -6.48 -5.43 6.91
N ASP A 82 -6.09 -6.37 6.07
CA ASP A 82 -4.90 -7.20 6.22
C ASP A 82 -4.14 -7.30 4.91
N ILE A 83 -2.91 -6.80 4.89
CA ILE A 83 -2.03 -6.83 3.71
C ILE A 83 -1.66 -8.25 3.25
N GLY A 84 -1.86 -9.26 4.10
CA GLY A 84 -1.69 -10.67 3.74
C GLY A 84 -2.84 -11.26 2.94
N ARG A 85 -3.95 -10.53 2.78
CA ARG A 85 -5.10 -10.94 1.98
C ARG A 85 -4.98 -10.48 0.54
N GLU A 86 -5.77 -11.11 -0.32
CA GLU A 86 -5.87 -10.71 -1.71
C GLU A 86 -6.58 -9.37 -1.84
N THR A 87 -6.12 -8.52 -2.76
CA THR A 87 -6.70 -7.18 -2.99
C THR A 87 -8.18 -7.20 -3.34
N GLU A 88 -8.68 -8.31 -3.87
CA GLU A 88 -10.10 -8.52 -4.16
C GLU A 88 -10.98 -8.72 -2.91
N GLU A 89 -10.39 -8.97 -1.74
CA GLU A 89 -11.09 -9.09 -0.46
C GLU A 89 -11.32 -7.73 0.23
N MET A 90 -10.93 -6.63 -0.41
CA MET A 90 -11.19 -5.29 0.11
C MET A 90 -12.69 -4.97 0.20
N ALA A 91 -13.06 -4.09 1.12
CA ALA A 91 -14.43 -3.64 1.31
C ALA A 91 -14.53 -2.11 1.23
N SER A 92 -15.64 -1.58 0.71
CA SER A 92 -15.88 -0.13 0.66
C SER A 92 -15.80 0.43 2.08
N VAL A 93 -15.04 1.52 2.24
CA VAL A 93 -14.93 2.22 3.53
C VAL A 93 -16.30 2.75 3.96
N LYS A 94 -17.11 3.21 2.99
CA LYS A 94 -18.41 3.85 3.25
C LYS A 94 -19.53 2.83 3.50
N THR A 95 -19.64 1.81 2.65
CA THR A 95 -20.78 0.89 2.69
C THR A 95 -20.46 -0.46 3.33
N ARG A 96 -19.17 -0.76 3.54
CA ARG A 96 -18.68 -2.07 3.98
C ARG A 96 -19.01 -3.24 3.04
N GLN A 97 -19.47 -2.94 1.82
CA GLN A 97 -19.70 -3.94 0.79
C GLN A 97 -18.38 -4.46 0.23
N SER A 98 -18.31 -5.76 -0.03
CA SER A 98 -17.13 -6.37 -0.64
C SER A 98 -16.94 -5.86 -2.07
N TYR A 99 -15.69 -5.69 -2.49
CA TYR A 99 -15.40 -5.40 -3.90
C TYR A 99 -15.94 -6.48 -4.84
N LYS A 100 -15.98 -7.75 -4.39
CA LYS A 100 -16.58 -8.86 -5.18
C LYS A 100 -18.09 -8.72 -5.39
N ASP A 101 -18.78 -7.93 -4.56
CA ASP A 101 -20.22 -7.70 -4.69
C ASP A 101 -20.54 -6.52 -5.64
N LEU A 102 -19.52 -5.78 -6.09
CA LEU A 102 -19.69 -4.71 -7.07
C LEU A 102 -20.08 -5.34 -8.43
N PRO A 103 -21.20 -4.95 -9.06
CA PRO A 103 -21.63 -5.56 -10.33
C PRO A 103 -20.61 -5.44 -11.47
N SER A 104 -19.77 -4.41 -11.43
CA SER A 104 -18.70 -4.19 -12.40
C SER A 104 -17.35 -4.75 -11.95
N ALA A 105 -17.27 -5.50 -10.84
CA ALA A 105 -16.02 -6.04 -10.34
C ALA A 105 -15.27 -6.77 -11.45
N PHE A 106 -13.99 -6.44 -11.62
CA PHE A 106 -13.08 -7.01 -12.62
C PHE A 106 -13.44 -6.77 -14.09
N ALA A 107 -14.52 -6.07 -14.42
CA ALA A 107 -14.97 -5.87 -15.81
C ALA A 107 -13.89 -5.19 -16.68
N TYR A 108 -13.04 -4.37 -16.08
CA TYR A 108 -11.89 -3.73 -16.74
C TYR A 108 -10.87 -4.73 -17.33
N ARG A 109 -10.84 -5.98 -16.87
CA ARG A 109 -9.90 -7.01 -17.34
C ARG A 109 -10.28 -7.57 -18.71
N ASP A 110 -11.57 -7.57 -19.03
CA ASP A 110 -12.11 -8.15 -20.27
C ASP A 110 -12.38 -7.10 -21.35
N THR A 111 -12.07 -5.84 -21.09
CA THR A 111 -12.32 -4.73 -22.02
C THR A 111 -11.10 -4.47 -22.91
N ALA A 112 -11.26 -4.63 -24.23
CA ALA A 112 -10.18 -4.43 -25.20
C ALA A 112 -9.62 -2.99 -25.19
N ASP A 113 -10.49 -1.99 -24.98
CA ASP A 113 -10.13 -0.57 -24.97
C ASP A 113 -10.00 -0.02 -23.53
N PHE A 114 -9.52 -0.84 -22.59
CA PHE A 114 -9.36 -0.41 -21.20
C PHE A 114 -8.43 0.81 -21.08
N GLN A 115 -8.92 1.86 -20.41
CA GLN A 115 -8.14 3.05 -20.08
C GLN A 115 -8.02 3.18 -18.56
N GLY A 116 -6.81 2.94 -18.05
CA GLY A 116 -6.47 3.19 -16.65
C GLY A 116 -6.49 4.67 -16.29
N CYS A 117 -6.41 4.96 -15.00
CA CYS A 117 -6.34 6.34 -14.52
C CYS A 117 -4.94 6.94 -14.67
N ASP A 118 -4.84 8.27 -14.78
CA ASP A 118 -3.59 8.97 -15.07
C ASP A 118 -2.82 9.32 -13.78
N LEU A 119 -2.22 8.30 -13.17
CA LEU A 119 -1.32 8.47 -12.01
C LEU A 119 -0.10 9.36 -12.33
N PRO A 120 0.57 9.24 -13.49
CA PRO A 120 1.70 10.10 -13.83
C PRO A 120 1.36 11.59 -13.79
N ARG A 121 0.18 12.00 -14.31
CA ARG A 121 -0.28 13.39 -14.21
C ARG A 121 -0.47 13.84 -12.78
N TYR A 122 -1.01 12.98 -11.92
CA TYR A 122 -1.18 13.30 -10.50
C TYR A 122 0.16 13.54 -9.81
N TYR A 123 1.14 12.65 -10.00
CA TYR A 123 2.46 12.81 -9.38
C TYR A 123 3.21 14.03 -9.91
N ARG A 124 3.21 14.27 -11.23
CA ARG A 124 3.79 15.49 -11.81
C ARG A 124 3.21 16.74 -11.15
N ARG A 125 1.88 16.78 -10.97
CA ARG A 125 1.22 17.90 -10.30
C ARG A 125 1.59 18.01 -8.83
N ALA A 126 1.69 16.89 -8.12
CA ALA A 126 2.11 16.88 -6.72
C ALA A 126 3.55 17.40 -6.56
N ASP A 127 4.44 17.05 -7.48
CA ASP A 127 5.84 17.49 -7.49
C ASP A 127 5.97 18.97 -7.83
N GLU A 128 5.21 19.47 -8.82
CA GLU A 128 5.11 20.91 -9.11
C GLU A 128 4.67 21.71 -7.88
N MET A 129 3.68 21.18 -7.14
CA MET A 129 3.18 21.84 -5.93
C MET A 129 4.22 21.81 -4.81
N ARG A 130 4.91 20.68 -4.59
CA ARG A 130 6.02 20.60 -3.63
C ARG A 130 7.16 21.55 -3.98
N ALA A 131 7.55 21.63 -5.25
CA ALA A 131 8.60 22.54 -5.70
C ALA A 131 8.24 24.01 -5.42
N ARG A 132 6.97 24.40 -5.61
CA ARG A 132 6.48 25.75 -5.26
C ARG A 132 6.52 26.05 -3.76
N THR A 133 6.43 25.04 -2.90
CA THR A 133 6.49 25.21 -1.44
C THR A 133 7.93 25.27 -0.93
N VAL A 134 8.85 24.54 -1.57
CA VAL A 134 10.27 24.49 -1.19
C VAL A 134 11.03 25.71 -1.73
N THR A 135 10.61 26.27 -2.86
CA THR A 135 11.17 27.53 -3.37
C THR A 135 10.62 28.70 -2.54
N PRO A 136 11.46 29.39 -1.75
CA PRO A 136 10.99 30.50 -0.93
C PRO A 136 10.47 31.62 -1.83
N LYS A 137 9.26 32.11 -1.56
CA LYS A 137 8.66 33.25 -2.31
C LYS A 137 9.39 34.57 -2.03
N ASN A 138 10.08 34.65 -0.90
CA ASN A 138 10.95 35.75 -0.56
C ASN A 138 12.40 35.25 -0.56
N MET A 139 13.20 35.75 -1.51
CA MET A 139 14.60 35.37 -1.71
C MET A 139 15.57 36.12 -0.78
N GLU A 140 15.10 37.10 -0.01
CA GLU A 140 15.94 37.95 0.87
C GLU A 140 16.56 37.17 2.04
N ALA A 141 15.98 36.01 2.41
CA ALA A 141 16.47 35.14 3.47
C ALA A 141 16.61 33.67 3.03
N ALA A 142 16.67 33.41 1.73
CA ALA A 142 16.78 32.06 1.19
C ALA A 142 18.22 31.52 1.34
N VAL A 143 18.50 30.81 2.44
CA VAL A 143 19.73 29.99 2.55
C VAL A 143 19.51 28.72 1.76
N ILE A 144 19.83 28.76 0.46
CA ILE A 144 19.88 27.56 -0.38
C ILE A 144 21.20 26.85 -0.03
N PRO A 145 21.17 25.67 0.62
CA PRO A 145 22.41 24.93 0.86
C PRO A 145 23.00 24.56 -0.49
N LEU A 146 24.12 25.20 -0.84
CA LEU A 146 24.88 24.83 -2.02
C LEU A 146 25.40 23.40 -1.80
N PRO A 147 25.29 22.50 -2.79
CA PRO A 147 25.95 21.21 -2.69
C PRO A 147 27.44 21.47 -2.49
N GLN A 148 27.95 21.07 -1.32
CA GLN A 148 29.38 21.15 -1.05
C GLN A 148 30.12 20.25 -2.03
N ALA A 149 31.33 20.64 -2.42
CA ALA A 149 32.17 19.82 -3.28
C ALA A 149 32.25 18.41 -2.69
N LYS A 150 32.17 17.40 -3.56
CA LYS A 150 32.41 16.01 -3.19
C LYS A 150 33.71 15.97 -2.38
N PRO A 151 33.71 15.47 -1.13
CA PRO A 151 34.91 15.39 -0.34
C PRO A 151 36.00 14.69 -1.16
N GLU A 152 37.18 15.31 -1.27
CA GLU A 152 38.29 14.63 -1.89
C GLU A 152 38.57 13.37 -1.06
N LEU A 153 38.50 12.21 -1.72
CA LEU A 153 39.08 11.01 -1.15
C LEU A 153 40.57 11.32 -1.05
N LEU A 154 41.04 11.61 0.16
CA LEU A 154 42.46 11.61 0.47
C LEU A 154 43.00 10.26 -0.03
N ASP A 155 44.03 10.30 -0.87
CA ASP A 155 44.77 9.14 -1.38
C ASP A 155 45.51 8.43 -0.23
N GLY A 156 44.75 7.86 0.69
CA GLY A 156 45.21 7.43 1.99
C GLY A 156 44.10 6.73 2.75
N THR A 157 43.92 5.44 2.44
CA THR A 157 43.23 4.44 3.26
C THR A 157 41.77 4.71 3.61
N VAL A 158 40.88 4.22 2.74
CA VAL A 158 39.62 3.65 3.21
C VAL A 158 39.98 2.46 4.09
N THR A 159 39.86 2.58 5.41
CA THR A 159 39.84 1.43 6.31
C THR A 159 38.52 0.68 6.08
N ALA A 160 38.51 -0.13 5.03
CA ALA A 160 37.59 -1.24 4.97
C ALA A 160 37.86 -2.10 6.21
N TYR A 161 36.82 -2.38 6.99
CA TYR A 161 36.87 -3.44 7.98
C TYR A 161 37.18 -4.75 7.24
N VAL A 162 38.41 -5.24 7.37
CA VAL A 162 38.85 -6.53 6.85
C VAL A 162 38.73 -7.52 8.00
N PRO A 163 37.81 -8.51 7.97
CA PRO A 163 37.94 -9.66 8.87
C PRO A 163 39.21 -10.42 8.50
N GLU A 164 39.96 -10.82 9.52
CA GLU A 164 41.31 -11.40 9.40
C GLU A 164 41.38 -12.58 8.42
N THR A 165 42.42 -12.48 7.59
CA THR A 165 43.13 -13.49 6.81
C THR A 165 42.80 -14.97 7.03
N THR A 166 42.39 -15.65 5.95
CA THR A 166 42.97 -16.96 5.60
C THR A 166 43.43 -16.94 4.14
N GLU A 167 44.76 -16.91 3.99
CA GLU A 167 45.63 -17.24 2.85
C GLU A 167 45.05 -17.26 1.43
N THR A 168 45.51 -16.29 0.64
CA THR A 168 45.41 -16.23 -0.81
C THR A 168 46.20 -17.39 -1.47
N ARG A 169 45.49 -18.40 -1.98
CA ARG A 169 46.00 -19.23 -3.08
C ARG A 169 45.75 -18.49 -4.40
N PRO A 170 46.75 -18.35 -5.30
CA PRO A 170 46.54 -17.67 -6.56
C PRO A 170 45.51 -18.45 -7.41
N ALA A 171 44.43 -17.77 -7.78
CA ALA A 171 43.39 -18.33 -8.62
C ALA A 171 43.97 -18.54 -10.03
N ALA A 172 44.27 -19.79 -10.37
CA ALA A 172 44.53 -20.18 -11.75
C ALA A 172 43.38 -19.67 -12.65
N LEU A 173 43.73 -19.13 -13.82
CA LEU A 173 42.81 -18.63 -14.86
C LEU A 173 41.65 -19.62 -15.08
N ARG A 174 40.51 -19.36 -14.44
CA ARG A 174 39.29 -20.13 -14.66
C ARG A 174 38.57 -19.52 -15.86
N LYS A 175 38.43 -20.32 -16.91
CA LYS A 175 37.67 -19.96 -18.11
C LYS A 175 36.17 -20.01 -17.78
N VAL A 176 35.60 -18.87 -17.40
CA VAL A 176 34.16 -18.75 -17.10
C VAL A 176 33.41 -18.54 -18.42
N ARG A 177 32.46 -19.42 -18.73
CA ARG A 177 31.54 -19.24 -19.85
C ARG A 177 30.34 -18.43 -19.37
N VAL A 178 30.24 -17.18 -19.80
CA VAL A 178 29.06 -16.36 -19.58
C VAL A 178 27.96 -16.86 -20.52
N VAL A 179 26.86 -17.34 -19.95
CA VAL A 179 25.66 -17.73 -20.69
C VAL A 179 24.55 -16.77 -20.29
N GLY A 180 24.26 -15.81 -21.14
CA GLY A 180 23.18 -14.85 -20.96
C GLY A 180 22.83 -14.26 -22.32
N THR A 181 21.55 -14.10 -22.61
CA THR A 181 21.10 -13.46 -23.86
C THR A 181 21.59 -12.01 -23.90
N PRO A 182 22.13 -11.53 -25.02
CA PRO A 182 22.52 -10.14 -25.13
C PRO A 182 21.28 -9.26 -24.91
N PHE A 183 21.38 -8.30 -23.98
CA PHE A 183 20.39 -7.26 -23.85
C PHE A 183 20.32 -6.49 -25.17
N LEU A 184 19.09 -6.21 -25.61
CA LEU A 184 18.69 -5.73 -26.93
C LEU A 184 19.49 -4.49 -27.41
N PRO A 185 19.74 -4.35 -28.72
CA PRO A 185 20.44 -3.19 -29.27
C PRO A 185 19.54 -1.95 -29.40
N ASN A 186 20.20 -0.79 -29.48
CA ASN A 186 19.64 0.56 -29.61
C ASN A 186 18.73 0.74 -30.82
#